data_AF-A0A6A7MFD6-F1
#
_entry.id   AF-A0A6A7MFD6-F1
#
_cell.length_a   1.000
_cell.length_b   1.000
_cell.length_c   1.000
_cell.angle_alpha   90.00
_cell.angle_beta   90.00
_cell.angle_gamma   90.00
#
_symmetry.space_group_name_H-M   'P 1'
#
loop_
_entity.id
_entity.type
_entity.pdbx_description
1 polymer ?
#
loop_
_entity_poly.entity_id
_entity_poly.type
_entity_poly.pdbx_seq_one_letter_code
_entity_poly.pdbx_strand_id
1 'polypeptide(L)'
;MNDAALIDDVGQALWGPNWKGPMAEAVRHERSAVNDWATGRVPVPSGVWNELKVIMRRRRHELDKLASRVQKAHDTALERTVEQARMGKR
;
A
#
# COMPACT_ATOMS: atom_id res chain seq x y z
N MET A 1 21.10 8.92 -4.14
CA MET A 1 19.78 8.51 -3.62
C MET A 1 20.04 7.77 -2.32
N ASN A 2 19.31 8.06 -1.24
CA ASN A 2 19.53 7.42 0.06
C ASN A 2 18.60 6.20 0.17
N ASP A 3 19.17 5.00 0.08
CA ASP A 3 18.43 3.73 0.21
C ASP A 3 17.57 3.69 1.48
N ALA A 4 18.08 4.23 2.59
CA ALA A 4 17.38 4.24 3.88
C ALA A 4 16.10 5.08 3.85
N ALA A 5 16.14 6.23 3.20
CA ALA A 5 14.95 7.07 3.03
C ALA A 5 13.93 6.40 2.10
N LEU A 6 14.40 5.86 0.97
CA LEU A 6 13.51 5.23 -0.01
C LEU A 6 12.85 3.95 0.53
N ILE A 7 13.57 3.13 1.30
CA ILE A 7 12.98 1.91 1.87
C ILE A 7 11.95 2.24 2.94
N ASP A 8 12.13 3.33 3.70
CA ASP A 8 11.12 3.82 4.65
C ASP A 8 9.86 4.27 3.92
N ASP A 9 9.99 5.11 2.88
CA ASP A 9 8.84 5.55 2.06
C ASP A 9 8.07 4.37 1.45
N VAL A 10 8.79 3.40 0.87
CA VAL A 10 8.19 2.19 0.28
C VAL A 10 7.49 1.36 1.35
N GLY A 11 8.13 1.19 2.51
CA GLY A 11 7.56 0.47 3.64
C GLY A 11 6.26 1.08 4.12
N GLN A 12 6.27 2.39 4.40
CA GLN A 12 5.10 3.16 4.83
C GLN A 12 3.96 3.06 3.81
N ALA A 13 4.26 3.19 2.52
CA ALA A 13 3.25 3.11 1.47
C ALA A 13 2.59 1.73 1.36
N LEU A 14 3.35 0.65 1.57
CA LEU A 14 2.86 -0.72 1.42
C LEU A 14 2.16 -1.25 2.67
N TRP A 15 2.66 -0.92 3.86
CA TRP A 15 2.23 -1.55 5.13
C TRP A 15 1.97 -0.56 6.27
N GLY A 16 2.19 0.74 6.07
CA GLY A 16 1.94 1.78 7.07
C GLY A 16 2.98 1.86 8.19
N PRO A 17 2.65 2.48 9.34
CA PRO A 17 3.62 2.83 10.39
C PRO A 17 4.45 1.67 10.94
N ASN A 18 3.92 0.44 10.92
CA ASN A 18 4.58 -0.76 11.41
C ASN A 18 5.21 -1.61 10.30
N TRP A 19 5.61 -0.99 9.19
CA TRP A 19 6.00 -1.68 7.95
C TRP A 19 7.17 -2.66 8.04
N LYS A 20 8.09 -2.48 8.99
CA LYS A 20 9.36 -3.24 9.02
C LYS A 20 9.18 -4.74 9.20
N GLY A 21 8.20 -5.17 10.02
CA GLY A 21 7.88 -6.60 10.20
C GLY A 21 7.29 -7.21 8.93
N PRO A 22 6.18 -6.67 8.40
CA PRO A 22 5.59 -7.12 7.15
C PRO A 22 6.55 -7.10 5.95
N MET A 23 7.44 -6.10 5.85
CA MET A 23 8.46 -6.08 4.80
C MET A 23 9.43 -7.25 4.94
N ALA A 24 9.93 -7.50 6.16
CA ALA A 24 10.85 -8.60 6.45
C ALA A 24 10.27 -9.94 6.01
N GLU A 25 9.00 -10.19 6.34
CA GLU A 25 8.25 -11.37 5.89
C GLU A 25 8.12 -11.42 4.36
N ALA A 26 7.72 -10.30 3.74
CA ALA A 26 7.46 -10.24 2.30
C ALA A 26 8.72 -10.46 1.45
N VAL A 27 9.88 -9.98 1.91
CA VAL A 27 11.17 -10.11 1.21
C VAL A 27 12.04 -11.24 1.78
N ARG A 28 11.49 -12.07 2.68
CA ARG A 28 12.18 -13.22 3.31
C ARG A 28 13.52 -12.88 3.94
N HIS A 29 13.58 -11.79 4.69
CA HIS A 29 14.73 -11.39 5.48
C HIS A 29 14.35 -11.21 6.95
N GLU A 30 15.33 -11.17 7.83
CA GLU A 30 15.13 -10.86 9.23
C GLU A 30 14.75 -9.39 9.43
N ARG A 31 13.93 -9.10 10.45
CA ARG A 31 13.57 -7.71 10.80
C ARG A 31 14.78 -6.86 11.18
N SER A 32 15.84 -7.47 11.71
CA SER A 32 17.12 -6.81 11.99
C SER A 32 17.78 -6.27 10.72
N ALA A 33 17.78 -7.05 9.64
CA ALA A 33 18.32 -6.61 8.34
C ALA A 33 17.52 -5.40 7.81
N VAL A 34 16.19 -5.45 7.89
CA VAL A 34 15.32 -4.33 7.51
C VAL A 34 15.60 -3.07 8.36
N ASN A 35 15.86 -3.23 9.65
CA ASN A 35 16.27 -2.11 10.52
C ASN A 35 17.62 -1.52 10.11
N ASP A 36 18.61 -2.36 9.80
CA ASP A 36 19.94 -1.91 9.37
C ASP A 36 19.86 -1.14 8.05
N TRP A 37 19.00 -1.58 7.13
CA TRP A 37 18.70 -0.85 5.90
C TRP A 37 18.03 0.50 6.15
N ALA A 38 16.98 0.52 6.98
CA ALA A 38 16.24 1.74 7.29
C ALA A 38 17.07 2.78 8.06
N THR A 39 18.13 2.36 8.74
CA THR A 39 19.09 3.26 9.42
C THR A 39 20.27 3.65 8.52
N GLY A 40 20.38 3.06 7.33
CA GLY A 40 21.50 3.27 6.42
C GLY A 40 22.81 2.62 6.88
N ARG A 41 22.77 1.72 7.88
CA ARG A 41 23.95 1.00 8.36
C ARG A 41 24.50 0.06 7.29
N VAL A 42 23.61 -0.56 6.52
CA VAL A 42 23.94 -1.48 5.42
C VAL A 42 23.09 -1.10 4.21
N PRO A 43 23.63 -1.12 2.97
CA PRO A 43 22.84 -0.87 1.77
C PRO A 43 21.76 -1.95 1.56
N VAL A 44 20.69 -1.59 0.87
CA VAL A 44 19.61 -2.53 0.54
C VAL A 44 20.05 -3.41 -0.63
N PRO A 45 19.95 -4.75 -0.53
CA PRO A 45 20.31 -5.64 -1.63
C PRO A 45 19.45 -5.40 -2.88
N SER A 46 20.05 -5.50 -4.07
CA SER A 46 19.33 -5.34 -5.35
C SER A 46 18.17 -6.34 -5.51
N GLY A 47 18.29 -7.54 -4.95
CA GLY A 47 17.22 -8.53 -4.91
C GLY A 47 15.99 -8.06 -4.14
N VAL A 48 16.18 -7.37 -3.01
CA VAL A 48 15.09 -6.79 -2.19
C VAL A 48 14.38 -5.70 -2.98
N TRP A 49 15.11 -4.82 -3.64
CA TRP A 49 14.51 -3.83 -4.54
C TRP A 49 13.68 -4.47 -5.66
N ASN A 50 14.16 -5.59 -6.21
CA ASN A 50 13.41 -6.32 -7.23
C ASN A 50 12.11 -6.91 -6.69
N GLU A 51 12.13 -7.53 -5.51
CA GLU A 51 10.94 -8.07 -4.86
C GLU A 51 9.93 -6.96 -4.52
N LEU A 52 10.40 -5.82 -3.99
CA LEU A 52 9.55 -4.66 -3.70
C LEU A 52 8.85 -4.13 -4.95
N LYS A 53 9.55 -4.01 -6.09
CA LYS A 53 8.92 -3.64 -7.37
C LYS A 53 7.76 -4.59 -7.75
N VAL A 54 7.94 -5.89 -7.56
CA VAL A 54 6.90 -6.89 -7.87
C VAL A 54 5.72 -6.74 -6.93
N ILE A 55 5.96 -6.58 -5.63
CA ILE A 55 4.92 -6.37 -4.61
C ILE A 55 4.12 -5.10 -4.92
N MET A 56 4.79 -3.99 -5.22
CA MET A 56 4.15 -2.72 -5.58
C MET A 56 3.26 -2.86 -6.81
N ARG A 57 3.76 -3.53 -7.86
CA ARG A 57 2.97 -3.76 -9.09
C ARG A 57 1.71 -4.58 -8.80
N ARG A 58 1.82 -5.63 -7.98
CA ARG A 58 0.68 -6.44 -7.57
C ARG A 58 -0.32 -5.63 -6.76
N ARG A 59 0.15 -4.82 -5.80
CA ARG A 59 -0.70 -3.96 -4.97
C ARG A 59 -1.46 -2.95 -5.82
N ARG A 60 -0.79 -2.29 -6.76
CA ARG A 60 -1.42 -1.37 -7.71
C ARG A 60 -2.54 -2.06 -8.49
N HIS A 61 -2.27 -3.22 -9.07
CA HIS A 61 -3.28 -3.98 -9.82
C HIS A 61 -4.52 -4.32 -9.00
N GLU A 62 -4.35 -4.72 -7.74
CA GLU A 62 -5.48 -5.01 -6.86
C GLU A 62 -6.26 -3.74 -6.46
N LEU A 63 -5.57 -2.62 -6.25
CA LEU A 63 -6.21 -1.32 -6.01
C LEU A 63 -7.01 -0.86 -7.22
N ASP A 64 -6.47 -1.00 -8.44
CA ASP A 64 -7.17 -0.63 -9.68
C ASP A 64 -8.47 -1.44 -9.86
N LYS A 65 -8.45 -2.75 -9.55
CA LYS A 65 -9.66 -3.58 -9.54
C LYS A 65 -10.69 -3.09 -8.53
N LEU A 66 -10.25 -2.78 -7.31
CA LEU A 66 -11.13 -2.32 -6.22
C LEU A 66 -11.73 -0.95 -6.52
N ALA A 67 -10.97 -0.04 -7.16
CA ALA A 67 -11.44 1.30 -7.52
C ALA A 67 -12.75 1.25 -8.33
N SER A 68 -12.83 0.36 -9.33
CA SER A 68 -14.05 0.18 -10.13
C SER A 68 -15.27 -0.27 -9.31
N ARG A 69 -15.05 -1.11 -8.29
CA ARG A 69 -16.11 -1.63 -7.40
C ARG A 69 -16.56 -0.56 -6.41
N VAL A 70 -15.62 0.22 -5.88
CA VAL A 70 -15.90 1.35 -4.99
C VAL A 70 -16.71 2.42 -5.74
N GLN A 71 -16.37 2.73 -7.00
CA GLN A 71 -17.13 3.69 -7.79
C GLN A 71 -18.60 3.27 -7.96
N LYS A 72 -18.84 2.00 -8.34
CA LYS A 72 -20.20 1.48 -8.46
C LYS A 72 -20.97 1.56 -7.14
N ALA A 73 -20.32 1.20 -6.03
CA ALA A 73 -20.94 1.28 -4.71
C ALA A 73 -21.28 2.74 -4.34
N HIS A 74 -20.42 3.69 -4.68
CA HIS A 74 -20.68 5.11 -4.50
C HIS A 74 -21.89 5.58 -5.32
N ASP A 75 -21.95 5.24 -6.60
CA ASP A 75 -23.04 5.70 -7.49
C ASP A 75 -24.40 5.17 -7.02
N THR A 76 -24.46 3.88 -6.66
CA THR A 76 -25.67 3.30 -6.07
C THR A 76 -26.06 3.95 -4.74
N ALA A 77 -25.10 4.34 -3.90
CA ALA A 77 -25.40 5.04 -2.65
C ALA A 77 -25.94 6.46 -2.90
N LEU A 78 -25.42 7.16 -3.91
CA LEU A 78 -25.88 8.48 -4.31
C LEU A 78 -27.34 8.42 -4.82
N GLU A 79 -27.68 7.46 -5.68
CA GLU A 79 -29.04 7.25 -6.18
C GLU A 79 -30.06 7.09 -5.05
N ARG A 80 -29.77 6.22 -4.07
CA ARG A 80 -30.62 6.01 -2.88
C ARG A 80 -30.82 7.29 -2.08
N THR A 81 -29.75 8.07 -1.90
CA THR A 81 -29.80 9.33 -1.15
C THR A 81 -30.70 10.35 -1.85
N VAL A 82 -30.63 10.43 -3.19
CA VAL A 82 -31.47 11.31 -3.99
C VAL A 82 -32.93 10.89 -3.95
N GLU A 83 -33.23 9.59 -4.03
CA GLU A 83 -34.58 9.05 -3.94
C GLU A 83 -35.24 9.35 -2.59
N GLN A 84 -34.51 9.13 -1.49
CA GLN A 84 -34.99 9.45 -0.13
C GLN A 84 -35.31 10.94 0.02
N ALA A 85 -34.45 11.81 -0.49
CA ALA A 85 -34.66 13.26 -0.45
C ALA A 85 -35.88 13.72 -1.27
N ARG A 86 -36.26 12.99 -2.33
CA ARG A 86 -37.46 13.27 -3.13
C ARG A 86 -38.73 12.80 -2.42
N MET A 87 -38.70 11.64 -1.77
CA MET A 87 -39.85 11.07 -1.06
C MET A 87 -40.20 11.82 0.23
N GLY A 88 -39.22 12.37 0.95
CA GLY A 88 -39.46 13.17 2.16
C GLY A 88 -39.99 14.59 1.91
N LYS A 89 -40.08 15.05 0.66
CA LYS A 89 -40.65 16.35 0.27
C LYS A 89 -42.12 16.28 -0.17
N ARG A 90 -42.73 15.08 -0.16
CA ARG A 90 -44.12 14.84 -0.54
C ARG A 90 -45.03 14.73 0.67
#